data_AF-A0A564YUQ5-F1
#
_entry.id   AF-A0A564YUQ5-F1
#
_cell.length_a   1.000
_cell.length_b   1.000
_cell.length_c   1.000
_cell.angle_alpha   90.00
_cell.angle_beta   90.00
_cell.angle_gamma   90.00
#
_symmetry.space_group_name_H-M   'P 1'
#
loop_
_entity.id
_entity.type
_entity.pdbx_description
1 polymer ?
#
loop_
_entity_poly.entity_id
_entity_poly.type
_entity_poly.pdbx_seq_one_letter_code
_entity_poly.pdbx_strand_id
1 'polypeptide(L)'
;MPLLERKFALLQEENIYKDICKFVCILSDPDNIHDNDSLAGAKYLYSNFTNNGIDFGLFIAEVDKIIRMSYPRINALVLRGPTSTGKTLIAKNIVKPYNYGTVSRDGDATAFYLQNLLDHDVALMEEPHISMTTVQNFKELFAGSPLIVQVKNHAPRELKRIPCIITTNQSLTDSLIDAESEPIKKRIIEYLLYRPISNDYTPIICFHSWQTLCIRYFNGTLFE
;
A
#
# COMPACT_ATOMS: atom_id res chain seq x y z
N MET A 1 -6.60 33.79 1.07
CA MET A 1 -6.39 32.58 0.24
C MET A 1 -6.27 31.38 1.17
N PRO A 2 -7.17 30.39 1.12
CA PRO A 2 -7.18 29.28 2.08
C PRO A 2 -5.99 28.34 1.83
N LEU A 3 -5.43 27.77 2.90
CA LEU A 3 -4.29 26.83 2.88
C LEU A 3 -4.49 25.59 1.98
N LEU A 4 -5.74 25.29 1.59
CA LEU A 4 -6.06 24.20 0.67
C LEU A 4 -5.58 24.49 -0.77
N GLU A 5 -5.77 25.71 -1.27
CA GLU A 5 -5.42 26.08 -2.66
C GLU A 5 -3.90 26.12 -2.88
N ARG A 6 -3.12 26.44 -1.84
CA ARG A 6 -1.65 26.38 -1.89
C ARG A 6 -1.10 24.95 -1.91
N LYS A 7 -1.83 23.95 -1.39
CA LYS A 7 -1.45 22.54 -1.51
C LYS A 7 -1.73 22.01 -2.92
N PHE A 8 -2.81 22.46 -3.56
CA PHE A 8 -3.12 22.11 -4.96
C PHE A 8 -2.08 22.66 -5.95
N ALA A 9 -1.56 23.88 -5.73
CA ALA A 9 -0.53 24.47 -6.59
C ALA A 9 0.85 23.78 -6.49
N LEU A 10 1.17 23.13 -5.38
CA LEU A 10 2.41 22.34 -5.23
C LEU A 10 2.29 20.90 -5.76
N LEU A 11 1.06 20.46 -6.08
CA LEU A 11 0.80 19.16 -6.72
C LEU A 11 0.70 19.29 -8.24
N GLN A 12 0.59 20.50 -8.80
CA GLN A 12 0.62 20.77 -10.25
C GLN A 12 2.04 20.72 -10.86
N GLU A 13 2.88 19.78 -10.46
CA GLU A 13 3.95 19.36 -11.36
C GLU A 13 3.31 18.43 -12.41
N GLU A 14 2.95 18.99 -13.57
CA GLU A 14 2.39 18.25 -14.73
C GLU A 14 3.21 17.01 -15.13
N ASN A 15 4.44 16.86 -14.63
CA ASN A 15 5.29 15.68 -14.85
C ASN A 15 5.02 14.52 -13.88
N ILE A 16 4.70 14.75 -12.60
CA ILE A 16 4.51 13.65 -11.63
C ILE A 16 3.31 12.78 -12.02
N TYR A 17 2.18 13.40 -12.36
CA TYR A 17 0.97 12.68 -12.74
C TYR A 17 1.13 11.95 -14.09
N LYS A 18 1.85 12.54 -15.04
CA LYS A 18 2.21 11.87 -16.30
C LYS A 18 3.13 10.68 -16.06
N ASP A 19 4.04 10.75 -15.08
CA ASP A 19 4.99 9.65 -14.78
C ASP A 19 4.36 8.51 -13.96
N ILE A 20 3.40 8.81 -13.08
CA ILE A 20 2.54 7.82 -12.41
C ILE A 20 1.67 7.10 -13.44
N CYS A 21 1.00 7.84 -14.33
CA CYS A 21 0.25 7.27 -15.44
C CYS A 21 1.15 6.41 -16.32
N LYS A 22 2.34 6.90 -16.71
CA LYS A 22 3.29 6.08 -17.49
C LYS A 22 3.58 4.79 -16.75
N PHE A 23 4.01 4.83 -15.48
CA PHE A 23 4.35 3.64 -14.72
C PHE A 23 3.22 2.60 -14.71
N VAL A 24 1.98 3.03 -14.46
CA VAL A 24 0.81 2.15 -14.46
C VAL A 24 0.43 1.68 -15.88
N CYS A 25 0.66 2.49 -16.92
CA CYS A 25 0.39 2.17 -18.33
C CYS A 25 1.35 1.16 -18.97
N ILE A 26 2.61 1.05 -18.52
CA ILE A 26 3.60 0.13 -19.13
C ILE A 26 3.55 -1.28 -18.53
N LEU A 27 2.84 -1.45 -17.40
CA LEU A 27 2.73 -2.73 -16.74
C LEU A 27 1.76 -3.62 -17.52
N SER A 28 2.25 -4.77 -17.98
CA SER A 28 1.44 -5.78 -18.63
C SER A 28 0.41 -6.32 -17.64
N ASP A 29 -0.85 -6.38 -18.04
CA ASP A 29 -1.91 -6.96 -17.23
C ASP A 29 -1.64 -8.47 -17.02
N PRO A 30 -1.40 -8.93 -15.78
CA PRO A 30 -1.26 -10.35 -15.51
C PRO A 30 -2.61 -11.10 -15.53
N ASP A 31 -3.75 -10.40 -15.49
CA ASP A 31 -5.09 -11.00 -15.44
C ASP A 31 -5.86 -10.78 -16.74
N ASN A 32 -6.31 -11.85 -17.39
CA ASN A 32 -7.18 -11.76 -18.57
C ASN A 32 -8.68 -11.89 -18.20
N ILE A 33 -9.06 -11.38 -17.02
CA ILE A 33 -10.41 -11.52 -16.45
C ILE A 33 -11.00 -10.14 -16.19
N HIS A 34 -12.07 -9.81 -16.92
CA HIS A 34 -12.78 -8.53 -16.79
C HIS A 34 -14.29 -8.77 -16.82
N ASP A 35 -15.07 -7.90 -16.18
CA ASP A 35 -16.52 -7.86 -16.37
C ASP A 35 -16.87 -7.42 -17.80
N ASN A 36 -18.11 -7.70 -18.22
CA ASN A 36 -18.66 -7.17 -19.48
C ASN A 36 -18.58 -5.63 -19.54
N ASP A 37 -18.72 -4.95 -18.39
CA ASP A 37 -18.39 -3.53 -18.26
C ASP A 37 -16.94 -3.37 -17.77
N SER A 38 -16.05 -3.03 -18.70
CA SER A 38 -14.64 -2.76 -18.43
C SER A 38 -14.37 -1.65 -17.40
N LEU A 39 -15.34 -0.77 -17.12
CA LEU A 39 -15.20 0.33 -16.16
C LEU A 39 -15.78 0.02 -14.78
N ALA A 40 -16.56 -1.06 -14.63
CA ALA A 40 -17.26 -1.37 -13.38
C ALA A 40 -16.29 -1.50 -12.20
N GLY A 41 -15.18 -2.24 -12.39
CA GLY A 41 -14.14 -2.40 -11.38
C GLY A 41 -13.45 -1.08 -11.00
N ALA A 42 -13.16 -0.21 -11.98
CA ALA A 42 -12.52 1.08 -11.74
C ALA A 42 -13.43 2.03 -10.94
N LYS A 43 -14.71 2.11 -11.33
CA LYS A 43 -15.73 2.91 -10.61
C LYS A 43 -15.96 2.38 -9.20
N TYR A 44 -15.95 1.05 -9.02
CA TYR A 44 -16.08 0.42 -7.71
C TYR A 44 -14.87 0.73 -6.80
N LEU A 45 -13.65 0.65 -7.33
CA LEU A 45 -12.46 1.03 -6.58
C LEU A 45 -12.50 2.51 -6.18
N TYR A 46 -12.86 3.39 -7.12
CA TYR A 46 -12.97 4.83 -6.84
C TYR A 46 -14.01 5.13 -5.76
N SER A 47 -15.16 4.46 -5.79
CA SER A 47 -16.21 4.66 -4.79
C SER A 47 -15.76 4.25 -3.39
N ASN A 48 -14.87 3.25 -3.26
CA ASN A 48 -14.25 2.90 -1.98
C ASN A 48 -13.52 4.10 -1.35
N PHE A 49 -12.69 4.78 -2.15
CA PHE A 49 -11.93 5.94 -1.69
C PHE A 49 -12.85 7.09 -1.31
N THR A 50 -13.82 7.44 -2.17
CA THR A 50 -14.74 8.56 -1.89
C THR A 50 -15.63 8.28 -0.68
N ASN A 51 -16.10 7.04 -0.51
CA ASN A 51 -16.93 6.67 0.64
C ASN A 51 -16.16 6.80 1.96
N ASN A 52 -14.85 6.55 1.94
CA ASN A 52 -13.97 6.71 3.09
C ASN A 52 -13.39 8.13 3.23
N GLY A 53 -13.77 9.08 2.35
CA GLY A 53 -13.26 10.45 2.39
C GLY A 53 -11.77 10.55 2.02
N ILE A 54 -11.25 9.57 1.27
CA ILE A 54 -9.87 9.51 0.82
C ILE A 54 -9.77 10.21 -0.54
N ASP A 55 -8.88 11.19 -0.64
CA ASP A 55 -8.51 11.79 -1.92
C ASP A 55 -7.68 10.80 -2.73
N PHE A 56 -8.23 10.31 -3.83
CA PHE A 56 -7.59 9.30 -4.66
C PHE A 56 -6.29 9.80 -5.31
N GLY A 57 -6.23 11.07 -5.73
CA GLY A 57 -5.04 11.66 -6.33
C GLY A 57 -3.87 11.75 -5.35
N LEU A 58 -4.14 12.18 -4.12
CA LEU A 58 -3.16 12.18 -3.04
C LEU A 58 -2.72 10.76 -2.67
N PHE A 59 -3.67 9.83 -2.54
CA PHE A 59 -3.40 8.42 -2.24
C PHE A 59 -2.43 7.81 -3.25
N ILE A 60 -2.69 7.96 -4.55
CA ILE A 60 -1.84 7.43 -5.61
C ILE A 60 -0.46 8.09 -5.60
N ALA A 61 -0.37 9.40 -5.38
CA ALA A 61 0.92 10.08 -5.28
C ALA A 61 1.75 9.58 -4.10
N GLU A 62 1.12 9.23 -2.98
CA GLU A 62 1.81 8.65 -1.82
C GLU A 62 2.20 7.18 -2.05
N VAL A 63 1.36 6.39 -2.73
CA VAL A 63 1.72 5.04 -3.19
C VAL A 63 2.97 5.10 -4.06
N ASP A 64 3.01 5.96 -5.08
CA ASP A 64 4.18 6.12 -5.97
C ASP A 64 5.45 6.50 -5.18
N LYS A 65 5.35 7.48 -4.28
CA LYS A 65 6.49 7.89 -3.43
C LYS A 65 6.99 6.79 -2.50
N ILE A 66 6.08 5.96 -1.97
CA ILE A 66 6.44 4.82 -1.12
C ILE A 66 7.13 3.74 -1.95
N ILE A 67 6.54 3.32 -3.07
CA ILE A 67 7.12 2.32 -3.98
C ILE A 67 8.52 2.76 -4.45
N ARG A 68 8.66 4.01 -4.88
CA ARG A 68 9.96 4.58 -5.31
C ARG A 68 10.90 4.86 -4.14
N MET A 69 10.49 4.60 -2.91
CA MET A 69 11.28 4.81 -1.70
C MET A 69 11.81 6.25 -1.58
N SER A 70 11.03 7.22 -2.06
CA SER A 70 11.44 8.62 -2.21
C SER A 70 11.50 9.36 -0.86
N TYR A 71 10.73 8.93 0.12
CA TYR A 71 10.84 9.45 1.47
C TYR A 71 12.08 8.88 2.18
N PRO A 72 12.90 9.67 2.89
CA PRO A 72 14.14 9.16 3.47
C PRO A 72 13.94 8.26 4.70
N ARG A 73 12.84 8.40 5.43
CA ARG A 73 12.55 7.66 6.68
C ARG A 73 11.12 7.13 6.77
N ILE A 74 10.39 7.17 5.67
CA ILE A 74 9.03 6.65 5.58
C ILE A 74 9.05 5.61 4.47
N ASN A 75 8.71 4.38 4.80
CA ASN A 75 8.87 3.26 3.88
C ASN A 75 7.64 2.34 3.86
N ALA A 76 6.57 2.71 4.58
CA ALA A 76 5.36 1.94 4.64
C ALA A 76 4.09 2.76 4.41
N LEU A 77 3.15 2.18 3.69
CA LEU A 77 1.78 2.64 3.53
C LEU A 77 0.82 1.64 4.18
N VAL A 78 -0.03 2.12 5.07
CA VAL A 78 -0.93 1.31 5.90
C VAL A 78 -2.37 1.60 5.53
N LEU A 79 -3.11 0.56 5.17
CA LEU A 79 -4.56 0.56 5.02
C LEU A 79 -5.15 -0.03 6.30
N ARG A 80 -5.77 0.81 7.13
CA ARG A 80 -6.34 0.41 8.43
C ARG A 80 -7.86 0.50 8.44
N GLY A 81 -8.52 -0.49 9.01
CA GLY A 81 -9.96 -0.44 9.30
C GLY A 81 -10.61 -1.83 9.34
N PRO A 82 -11.92 -1.95 9.63
CA PRO A 82 -12.60 -3.23 9.86
C PRO A 82 -12.47 -4.23 8.71
N THR A 83 -12.83 -5.49 8.95
CA THR A 83 -12.93 -6.50 7.90
C THR A 83 -13.89 -6.05 6.80
N SER A 84 -13.70 -6.56 5.58
CA SER A 84 -14.58 -6.32 4.44
C SER A 84 -14.64 -4.87 3.91
N THR A 85 -13.66 -4.02 4.24
CA THR A 85 -13.56 -2.63 3.74
C THR A 85 -12.70 -2.48 2.47
N GLY A 86 -12.22 -3.59 1.89
CA GLY A 86 -11.47 -3.58 0.63
C GLY A 86 -9.95 -3.38 0.75
N LYS A 87 -9.40 -3.33 1.97
CA LYS A 87 -7.96 -3.09 2.23
C LYS A 87 -7.05 -4.06 1.49
N THR A 88 -7.24 -5.36 1.68
CA THR A 88 -6.46 -6.42 1.00
C THR A 88 -6.61 -6.34 -0.51
N LEU A 89 -7.80 -6.00 -1.01
CA LEU A 89 -8.04 -5.87 -2.45
C LEU A 89 -7.23 -4.72 -3.05
N ILE A 90 -7.26 -3.55 -2.42
CA ILE A 90 -6.49 -2.38 -2.84
C ILE A 90 -4.98 -2.69 -2.75
N ALA A 91 -4.51 -3.20 -1.61
CA ALA A 91 -3.11 -3.53 -1.40
C ALA A 91 -2.58 -4.53 -2.44
N LYS A 92 -3.34 -5.59 -2.73
CA LYS A 92 -2.98 -6.57 -3.77
C LYS A 92 -2.87 -5.93 -5.14
N ASN A 93 -3.82 -5.08 -5.53
CA ASN A 93 -3.75 -4.38 -6.82
C ASN A 93 -2.56 -3.42 -6.93
N ILE A 94 -2.14 -2.80 -5.83
CA ILE A 94 -0.94 -1.97 -5.79
C ILE A 94 0.32 -2.81 -6.05
N VAL A 95 0.47 -3.95 -5.36
CA VAL A 95 1.72 -4.74 -5.41
C VAL A 95 1.78 -5.75 -6.56
N LYS A 96 0.65 -6.08 -7.18
CA LYS A 96 0.54 -7.10 -8.23
C LYS A 96 1.53 -6.97 -9.39
N PRO A 97 1.93 -5.75 -9.82
CA PRO A 97 2.89 -5.59 -10.92
C PRO A 97 4.35 -5.86 -10.55
N TYR A 98 4.65 -6.05 -9.26
CA TYR A 98 6.00 -6.21 -8.75
C TYR A 98 6.24 -7.65 -8.32
N ASN A 99 7.51 -8.05 -8.22
CA ASN A 99 7.87 -9.25 -7.50
C ASN A 99 7.71 -8.98 -5.99
N TYR A 100 6.54 -9.25 -5.40
CA TYR A 100 6.25 -8.92 -4.01
C TYR A 100 6.35 -10.13 -3.08
N GLY A 101 6.97 -9.93 -1.91
CA GLY A 101 7.05 -10.90 -0.83
C GLY A 101 5.91 -10.68 0.16
N THR A 102 5.46 -11.73 0.85
CA THR A 102 4.36 -11.65 1.82
C THR A 102 4.81 -11.89 3.26
N VAL A 103 4.22 -11.13 4.18
CA VAL A 103 4.32 -11.35 5.64
C VAL A 103 2.90 -11.45 6.21
N SER A 104 2.62 -12.54 6.91
CA SER A 104 1.33 -12.80 7.56
C SER A 104 1.43 -12.66 9.09
N ARG A 105 0.29 -12.82 9.74
CA ARG A 105 0.08 -12.66 11.19
C ARG A 105 0.95 -13.55 12.10
N ASP A 106 1.55 -14.62 11.57
CA ASP A 106 2.36 -15.57 12.33
C ASP A 106 3.77 -15.05 12.67
N GLY A 107 4.02 -13.73 12.51
CA GLY A 107 5.35 -13.14 12.56
C GLY A 107 6.18 -13.48 13.79
N ASP A 108 5.55 -13.52 14.97
CA ASP A 108 6.27 -13.80 16.22
C ASP A 108 6.42 -15.30 16.53
N ALA A 109 5.74 -16.16 15.77
CA ALA A 109 5.84 -17.61 15.97
C ALA A 109 7.21 -18.16 15.54
N THR A 110 7.95 -17.42 14.71
CA THR A 110 9.25 -17.87 14.18
C THR A 110 10.22 -16.71 14.02
N ALA A 111 11.53 -16.96 14.13
CA ALA A 111 12.57 -15.96 13.83
C ALA A 111 12.70 -15.63 12.32
N PHE A 112 11.97 -16.34 11.45
CA PHE A 112 12.14 -16.31 9.99
C PHE A 112 11.04 -15.50 9.29
N TYR A 113 10.27 -14.69 10.01
CA TYR A 113 9.08 -14.02 9.51
C TYR A 113 9.32 -13.01 8.37
N LEU A 114 10.54 -12.48 8.24
CA LEU A 114 10.92 -11.58 7.15
C LEU A 114 11.67 -12.29 6.00
N GLN A 115 11.94 -13.60 6.10
CA GLN A 115 12.74 -14.30 5.08
C GLN A 115 12.09 -14.22 3.69
N ASN A 116 10.76 -14.18 3.64
CA ASN A 116 9.99 -14.09 2.40
C ASN A 116 10.11 -12.73 1.71
N LEU A 117 10.72 -11.73 2.36
CA LEU A 117 10.97 -10.42 1.74
C LEU A 117 12.32 -10.36 1.03
N LEU A 118 13.21 -11.34 1.25
CA LEU A 118 14.48 -11.41 0.55
C LEU A 118 14.23 -11.60 -0.95
N ASP A 119 15.02 -10.89 -1.76
CA ASP A 119 14.97 -10.95 -3.23
C ASP A 119 13.64 -10.48 -3.87
N HIS A 120 12.78 -9.78 -3.12
CA HIS A 120 11.55 -9.17 -3.61
C HIS A 120 11.68 -7.63 -3.70
N ASP A 121 10.88 -7.03 -4.57
CA ASP A 121 10.86 -5.59 -4.85
C ASP A 121 9.94 -4.83 -3.91
N VAL A 122 8.86 -5.47 -3.42
CA VAL A 122 7.84 -4.87 -2.56
C VAL A 122 7.41 -5.87 -1.47
N ALA A 123 7.13 -5.39 -0.27
CA ALA A 123 6.56 -6.20 0.80
C ALA A 123 5.03 -5.96 0.89
N LEU A 124 4.24 -7.04 0.85
CA LEU A 124 2.84 -7.04 1.21
C LEU A 124 2.67 -7.66 2.60
N MET A 125 2.20 -6.88 3.57
CA MET A 125 2.02 -7.35 4.94
C MET A 125 0.53 -7.37 5.30
N GLU A 126 -0.04 -8.55 5.49
CA GLU A 126 -1.44 -8.72 5.86
C GLU A 126 -1.56 -9.06 7.34
N GLU A 127 -2.12 -8.12 8.12
CA GLU A 127 -2.24 -8.20 9.58
C GLU A 127 -0.91 -8.51 10.29
N PRO A 128 0.19 -7.77 10.04
CA PRO A 128 1.45 -8.04 10.73
C PRO A 128 1.29 -7.81 12.23
N HIS A 129 1.78 -8.74 13.04
CA HIS A 129 1.86 -8.57 14.48
C HIS A 129 3.21 -7.95 14.85
N ILE A 130 3.18 -6.81 15.53
CA ILE A 130 4.38 -6.13 16.04
C ILE A 130 4.33 -6.21 17.56
N SER A 131 5.28 -6.95 18.14
CA SER A 131 5.43 -7.07 19.58
C SER A 131 6.71 -6.40 20.05
N MET A 132 6.91 -6.36 21.38
CA MET A 132 8.11 -5.81 21.99
C MET A 132 9.41 -6.52 21.54
N THR A 133 9.34 -7.76 21.05
CA THR A 133 10.51 -8.49 20.55
C THR A 133 10.82 -8.17 19.08
N THR A 134 9.82 -7.85 18.28
CA THR A 134 9.96 -7.59 16.84
C THR A 134 9.96 -6.10 16.48
N VAL A 135 9.57 -5.23 17.42
CA VAL A 135 9.42 -3.78 17.18
C VAL A 135 10.68 -3.11 16.62
N GLN A 136 11.88 -3.52 17.03
CA GLN A 136 13.12 -2.93 16.51
C GLN A 136 13.31 -3.25 15.02
N ASN A 137 12.99 -4.46 14.59
CA ASN A 137 13.08 -4.85 13.19
C ASN A 137 12.06 -4.08 12.34
N PHE A 138 10.82 -3.92 12.83
CA PHE A 138 9.79 -3.11 12.15
C PHE A 138 10.16 -1.62 12.12
N LYS A 139 10.78 -1.11 13.18
CA LYS A 139 11.34 0.25 13.23
C LYS A 139 12.35 0.46 12.10
N GLU A 140 13.29 -0.46 11.91
CA GLU A 140 14.30 -0.40 10.84
C GLU A 140 13.67 -0.56 9.45
N LEU A 141 12.78 -1.55 9.29
CA LEU A 141 12.09 -1.82 8.03
C LEU A 141 11.25 -0.63 7.55
N PHE A 142 10.48 -0.01 8.44
CA PHE A 142 9.65 1.16 8.11
C PHE A 142 10.47 2.44 7.96
N ALA A 143 11.66 2.52 8.55
CA ALA A 143 12.62 3.59 8.26
C ALA A 143 13.30 3.41 6.90
N GLY A 144 13.28 2.19 6.35
CA GLY A 144 14.01 1.82 5.14
C GLY A 144 15.50 1.54 5.39
N SER A 145 15.86 1.22 6.63
CA SER A 145 17.22 0.78 6.97
C SER A 145 17.44 -0.68 6.55
N PRO A 146 18.63 -1.06 6.09
CA PRO A 146 18.99 -2.48 5.93
C PRO A 146 18.93 -3.19 7.28
N LEU A 147 18.46 -4.45 7.28
CA LEU A 147 18.43 -5.29 8.48
C LEU A 147 18.83 -6.73 8.18
N ILE A 148 19.37 -7.43 9.18
CA ILE A 148 19.78 -8.83 9.04
C ILE A 148 18.58 -9.74 9.31
N VAL A 149 18.22 -10.54 8.31
CA VAL A 149 17.11 -11.49 8.36
C VAL A 149 17.65 -12.91 8.52
N GLN A 150 17.06 -13.65 9.46
CA GLN A 150 17.36 -15.06 9.64
C GLN A 150 16.75 -15.87 8.49
N VAL A 151 17.51 -16.84 7.97
CA VAL A 151 17.07 -17.72 6.88
C VAL A 151 17.15 -19.16 7.35
N LYS A 152 16.06 -19.92 7.18
CA LYS A 152 16.02 -21.32 7.62
C LYS A 152 17.09 -22.14 6.89
N ASN A 153 17.92 -22.87 7.63
CA ASN A 153 19.00 -23.72 7.12
C ASN A 153 20.09 -23.01 6.30
N HIS A 154 20.15 -21.67 6.33
CA HIS A 154 21.14 -20.88 5.63
C HIS A 154 21.71 -19.81 6.56
N ALA A 155 22.85 -19.22 6.17
CA ALA A 155 23.39 -18.07 6.88
C ALA A 155 22.40 -16.89 6.82
N PRO A 156 22.35 -16.03 7.85
CA PRO A 156 21.55 -14.80 7.82
C PRO A 156 21.93 -13.94 6.61
N ARG A 157 20.93 -13.27 6.03
CA ARG A 157 21.09 -12.42 4.85
C ARG A 157 20.64 -11.01 5.17
N GLU A 158 21.30 -10.03 4.55
CA GLU A 158 20.87 -8.64 4.64
C GLU A 158 19.65 -8.40 3.76
N LEU A 159 18.55 -7.95 4.36
CA LEU A 159 17.40 -7.42 3.65
C LEU A 159 17.67 -5.93 3.38
N LYS A 160 17.79 -5.60 2.09
CA LYS A 160 17.89 -4.21 1.63
C LYS A 160 16.55 -3.50 1.84
N ARG A 161 16.60 -2.18 1.70
CA ARG A 161 15.40 -1.34 1.74
C ARG A 161 14.36 -1.84 0.73
N ILE A 162 13.15 -2.10 1.22
CA ILE A 162 12.00 -2.59 0.44
C ILE A 162 10.73 -1.83 0.88
N PRO A 163 9.93 -1.25 -0.02
CA PRO A 163 8.69 -0.56 0.35
C PRO A 163 7.66 -1.54 0.90
N CYS A 164 6.89 -1.12 1.90
CA CYS A 164 5.91 -1.97 2.58
C CYS A 164 4.48 -1.46 2.36
N ILE A 165 3.62 -2.30 1.80
CA ILE A 165 2.17 -2.07 1.73
C ILE A 165 1.51 -2.98 2.76
N ILE A 166 0.79 -2.37 3.70
CA ILE A 166 0.31 -3.04 4.91
C ILE A 166 -1.21 -2.93 4.99
N THR A 167 -1.87 -4.03 5.35
CA THR A 167 -3.30 -4.04 5.68
C THR A 167 -3.48 -4.50 7.12
N THR A 168 -4.34 -3.81 7.88
CA THR A 168 -4.65 -4.24 9.24
C THR A 168 -6.01 -3.78 9.74
N ASN A 169 -6.63 -4.54 10.62
CA ASN A 169 -7.89 -4.17 11.28
C ASN A 169 -7.67 -3.24 12.48
N GLN A 170 -6.50 -3.31 13.10
CA GLN A 170 -6.14 -2.63 14.35
C GLN A 170 -4.95 -1.70 14.11
N SER A 171 -4.59 -0.85 15.07
CA SER A 171 -3.34 -0.09 14.94
C SER A 171 -2.17 -1.07 14.95
N LEU A 172 -1.17 -0.83 14.10
CA LEU A 172 0.08 -1.60 14.13
C LEU A 172 0.80 -1.51 15.48
N THR A 173 0.46 -0.52 16.30
CA THR A 173 1.08 -0.27 17.60
C THR A 173 0.19 -0.63 18.78
N ASP A 174 -0.96 -1.29 18.58
CA ASP A 174 -1.91 -1.57 19.68
C ASP A 174 -1.32 -2.46 20.79
N SER A 175 -0.31 -3.27 20.47
CA SER A 175 0.40 -4.13 21.43
C SER A 175 1.66 -3.49 22.03
N LEU A 176 1.93 -2.21 21.74
CA LEU A 176 3.17 -1.53 22.12
C LEU A 176 2.91 -0.43 23.15
N ILE A 177 3.93 -0.12 23.95
CA ILE A 177 3.96 1.08 24.79
C ILE A 177 4.17 2.34 23.93
N ASP A 178 3.84 3.52 24.45
CA ASP A 178 3.91 4.78 23.70
C ASP A 178 5.30 5.10 23.15
N ALA A 179 6.34 4.87 23.97
CA ALA A 179 7.74 5.08 23.59
C ALA A 179 8.15 4.25 22.34
N GLU A 180 7.56 3.07 22.18
CA GLU A 180 7.81 2.17 21.06
C GLU A 180 6.87 2.43 19.87
N SER A 181 5.67 2.95 20.15
CA SER A 181 4.65 3.28 19.16
C SER A 181 5.00 4.51 18.33
N GLU A 182 5.53 5.56 18.95
CA GLU A 182 5.82 6.83 18.27
C GLU A 182 6.78 6.70 17.08
N PRO A 183 7.92 5.98 17.19
CA PRO A 183 8.83 5.82 16.06
C PRO A 183 8.20 5.09 14.88
N ILE A 184 7.30 4.13 15.13
CA ILE A 184 6.56 3.44 14.07
C ILE A 184 5.62 4.42 13.37
N LYS A 185 4.80 5.14 14.13
CA LYS A 185 3.83 6.12 13.59
C LYS A 185 4.49 7.21 12.73
N LYS A 186 5.73 7.62 13.05
CA LYS A 186 6.51 8.62 12.27
C LYS A 186 7.06 8.08 10.94
N ARG A 187 7.01 6.78 10.70
CA ARG A 187 7.63 6.07 9.57
C ARG A 187 6.62 5.44 8.61
N ILE A 188 5.33 5.66 8.86
CA ILE A 188 4.23 5.13 8.07
C ILE A 188 3.34 6.27 7.56
N ILE A 189 2.67 6.03 6.43
CA ILE A 189 1.52 6.80 5.98
C ILE A 189 0.30 5.92 6.20
N GLU A 190 -0.69 6.39 6.97
CA GLU A 190 -1.89 5.60 7.29
C GLU A 190 -3.14 6.19 6.64
N TYR A 191 -3.90 5.31 5.96
CA TYR A 191 -5.22 5.58 5.41
C TYR A 191 -6.28 4.74 6.12
N LEU A 192 -7.41 5.37 6.43
CA LEU A 192 -8.49 4.77 7.20
C LEU A 192 -9.65 4.34 6.29
N LEU A 193 -9.92 3.05 6.26
CA LEU A 193 -11.01 2.44 5.51
C LEU A 193 -12.04 1.84 6.49
N TYR A 194 -12.98 2.66 6.94
CA TYR A 194 -14.02 2.27 7.91
C TYR A 194 -15.37 1.99 7.28
N ARG A 195 -15.65 2.54 6.11
CA ARG A 195 -16.91 2.37 5.41
C ARG A 195 -16.78 1.22 4.42
N PRO A 196 -17.51 0.11 4.61
CA PRO A 196 -17.60 -0.91 3.58
C PRO A 196 -18.30 -0.32 2.36
N ILE A 197 -18.03 -0.88 1.19
CA ILE A 197 -18.77 -0.51 -0.01
C ILE A 197 -20.13 -1.21 0.08
N SER A 198 -21.19 -0.43 0.26
CA SER A 198 -22.56 -0.93 0.13
C SER A 198 -22.90 -1.00 -1.35
N ASN A 199 -22.68 -2.15 -1.98
CA ASN A 199 -23.15 -2.40 -3.33
C ASN A 199 -23.70 -3.82 -3.42
N ASP A 200 -24.87 -3.97 -4.04
CA ASP A 200 -25.51 -5.28 -4.26
C ASP A 200 -24.73 -6.14 -5.26
N TYR A 201 -23.82 -5.52 -6.02
CA TYR A 201 -22.94 -6.15 -6.99
C TYR A 201 -21.48 -5.77 -6.73
N THR A 202 -20.62 -6.79 -6.61
CA THR A 202 -19.17 -6.61 -6.57
C THR A 202 -18.60 -7.02 -7.93
N PRO A 203 -18.06 -6.08 -8.72
CA PRO A 203 -17.43 -6.39 -10.00
C PRO A 203 -16.15 -7.21 -9.79
N ILE A 204 -15.68 -7.82 -10.87
CA ILE A 204 -14.33 -8.40 -10.93
C ILE A 204 -13.32 -7.26 -10.82
N ILE A 205 -12.54 -7.29 -9.75
CA ILE A 205 -11.52 -6.28 -9.47
C ILE A 205 -10.15 -6.93 -9.63
N CYS A 206 -9.55 -6.66 -10.78
CA CYS A 206 -8.24 -7.12 -11.18
C CYS A 206 -7.29 -5.94 -11.41
N PHE A 207 -6.04 -6.23 -11.76
CA PHE A 207 -5.06 -5.17 -12.02
C PHE A 207 -5.52 -4.23 -13.15
N HIS A 208 -6.24 -4.75 -14.15
CA HIS A 208 -6.90 -3.93 -15.16
C HIS A 208 -7.78 -2.82 -14.59
N SER A 209 -8.59 -3.16 -13.59
CA SER A 209 -9.52 -2.22 -12.94
C SER A 209 -8.75 -1.11 -12.24
N TRP A 210 -7.62 -1.45 -11.61
CA TRP A 210 -6.70 -0.50 -10.99
C TRP A 210 -5.99 0.40 -12.02
N GLN A 211 -5.48 -0.19 -13.09
CA GLN A 211 -4.83 0.52 -14.18
C GLN A 211 -5.78 1.50 -14.86
N THR A 212 -6.98 1.02 -15.19
CA THR A 212 -8.07 1.81 -15.77
C THR A 212 -8.45 2.97 -14.87
N LEU A 213 -8.60 2.73 -13.57
CA LEU A 213 -8.89 3.80 -12.62
C LEU A 213 -7.81 4.89 -12.65
N CYS A 214 -6.54 4.51 -12.54
CA CYS A 214 -5.43 5.47 -12.55
C CYS A 214 -5.44 6.30 -13.85
N ILE A 215 -5.49 5.66 -15.01
CA ILE A 215 -5.46 6.33 -16.31
C ILE A 215 -6.65 7.27 -16.47
N ARG A 216 -7.87 6.78 -16.24
CA ARG A 216 -9.10 7.53 -16.46
C ARG A 216 -9.26 8.68 -15.48
N TYR A 217 -8.84 8.50 -14.22
CA TYR A 217 -8.88 9.55 -13.21
C TYR A 217 -8.00 10.74 -13.61
N PHE A 218 -6.75 10.51 -14.00
CA PHE A 218 -5.83 11.60 -14.38
C PHE A 218 -6.17 12.21 -15.74
N ASN A 219 -6.82 11.47 -16.64
CA ASN A 219 -7.32 12.01 -17.90
C ASN A 219 -8.66 12.74 -17.76
N GLY A 220 -9.30 12.71 -16.58
CA GLY A 220 -10.61 13.33 -16.36
C GLY A 220 -11.79 12.58 -17.02
N THR A 221 -11.60 11.34 -17.44
CA THR A 221 -12.57 10.55 -18.24
C THR A 221 -13.19 9.39 -17.47
N LEU A 222 -13.09 9.38 -16.13
CA LEU A 222 -13.62 8.28 -15.28
C LEU A 222 -15.16 8.21 -15.27
N PHE A 223 -15.84 9.33 -15.52
CA PHE A 223 -17.30 9.46 -15.44
C PHE A 223 -17.97 9.70 -16.79
N GLU A 224 -17.21 9.65 -17.88
CA GLU A 224 -17.73 9.60 -19.25
C GLU A 224 -18.30 8.20 -19.56
#